data_AF-A0A7G7BI94-F1
#
_entry.id   AF-A0A7G7BI94-F1
#
_cell.length_a   1.000
_cell.length_b   1.000
_cell.length_c   1.000
_cell.angle_alpha   90.00
_cell.angle_beta   90.00
_cell.angle_gamma   90.00
#
_symmetry.space_group_name_H-M   'P 1'
#
loop_
_entity.id
_entity.type
_entity.pdbx_description
1 polymer ?
#
loop_
_entity_poly.entity_id
_entity_poly.type
_entity_poly.pdbx_seq_one_letter_code
_entity_poly.pdbx_strand_id
1 'polypeptide(L)'
;MNSATYVAAPLLAGFSVASIGLILTSQESFRWPGVTLLLLTLSAILLVTSVQFGITYQKYYYSLADVQSWWTDEEIESNEKVIAREQADDFAEWRKAAWGAMACYNMGITLLAASLATSLAPLPGDDSALESLKWTCVAILGQASLIAVIFGVSTAYKIHRVIRE
;
A
#
# COMPACT_ATOMS: atom_id res chain seq x y z
N MET A 1 -3.52 11.01 -7.06
CA MET A 1 -3.55 9.80 -6.19
C MET A 1 -4.74 8.97 -6.64
N ASN A 2 -4.51 7.74 -7.10
CA ASN A 2 -5.50 7.02 -7.92
C ASN A 2 -6.61 6.41 -7.04
N SER A 3 -7.80 6.24 -7.61
CA SER A 3 -8.99 5.65 -6.96
C SER A 3 -8.71 4.32 -6.26
N ALA A 4 -7.70 3.57 -6.72
CA ALA A 4 -7.23 2.33 -6.09
C ALA A 4 -6.81 2.50 -4.62
N THR A 5 -6.09 3.57 -4.24
CA THR A 5 -5.63 3.75 -2.85
C THR A 5 -6.80 4.11 -1.92
N TYR A 6 -7.74 4.93 -2.39
CA TYR A 6 -8.87 5.38 -1.56
C TYR A 6 -10.03 4.38 -1.50
N VAL A 7 -10.19 3.52 -2.49
CA VAL A 7 -11.29 2.53 -2.54
C VAL A 7 -10.79 1.13 -2.20
N ALA A 8 -9.71 0.67 -2.84
CA ALA A 8 -9.26 -0.71 -2.67
C ALA A 8 -8.53 -0.92 -1.33
N ALA A 9 -7.73 0.04 -0.87
CA ALA A 9 -6.95 -0.15 0.36
C ALA A 9 -7.84 -0.37 1.62
N PRO A 10 -8.92 0.43 1.86
CA PRO A 10 -9.83 0.16 2.96
C PRO A 10 -10.55 -1.19 2.85
N LEU A 11 -10.97 -1.58 1.64
CA LEU A 11 -11.62 -2.86 1.38
C LEU A 11 -10.68 -4.04 1.69
N LEU A 12 -9.43 -3.98 1.22
CA LEU A 12 -8.42 -5.00 1.48
C LEU A 12 -7.99 -5.04 2.95
N ALA A 13 -7.96 -3.90 3.63
CA ALA A 13 -7.72 -3.84 5.07
C ALA A 13 -8.88 -4.52 5.83
N GLY A 14 -10.13 -4.21 5.47
CA GLY A 14 -11.31 -4.87 6.03
C GLY A 14 -11.31 -6.38 5.80
N PHE A 15 -10.97 -6.83 4.58
CA PHE A 15 -10.79 -8.25 4.26
C PHE A 15 -9.70 -8.90 5.12
N SER A 16 -8.58 -8.21 5.33
CA SER A 16 -7.47 -8.71 6.17
C SER A 16 -7.94 -8.92 7.61
N VAL A 17 -8.68 -7.97 8.18
CA VAL A 17 -9.24 -8.05 9.54
C VAL A 17 -10.31 -9.15 9.65
N ALA A 18 -11.19 -9.28 8.66
CA ALA A 18 -12.18 -10.37 8.64
C ALA A 18 -11.51 -11.75 8.58
N SER A 19 -10.46 -11.89 7.77
CA SER A 19 -9.70 -13.14 7.63
C SER A 19 -8.96 -13.53 8.92
N ILE A 20 -8.48 -12.55 9.69
CA ILE A 20 -7.93 -12.78 11.04
C ILE A 20 -8.97 -13.47 11.93
N GLY A 21 -10.21 -12.96 11.96
CA GLY A 21 -11.30 -13.55 12.73
C GLY A 21 -11.58 -15.00 12.32
N LEU A 22 -11.63 -15.27 11.01
CA LEU A 22 -11.85 -16.61 10.47
C LEU A 22 -10.73 -17.60 10.85
N ILE A 23 -9.47 -17.19 10.78
CA ILE A 23 -8.34 -18.05 11.13
C ILE A 23 -8.34 -18.34 12.63
N LEU A 24 -8.66 -17.34 13.47
CA LEU A 24 -8.75 -17.53 14.91
C LEU A 24 -9.81 -18.56 15.31
N THR A 25 -10.90 -18.70 14.56
CA THR A 25 -11.95 -19.71 14.81
C THR A 25 -11.62 -21.10 14.29
N SER A 26 -10.63 -21.22 13.39
CA SER A 26 -10.35 -22.47 12.65
C SER A 26 -8.87 -22.81 12.61
N GLN A 27 -8.14 -22.57 13.70
CA GLN A 27 -6.67 -22.63 13.73
C GLN A 27 -6.10 -24.01 13.36
N GLU A 28 -6.80 -25.09 13.72
CA GLU A 28 -6.41 -26.47 13.44
C GLU A 28 -6.41 -26.80 11.94
N SER A 29 -7.13 -26.01 11.13
CA SER A 29 -7.21 -26.18 9.68
C SER A 29 -6.05 -25.54 8.92
N PHE A 30 -5.11 -24.86 9.61
CA PHE A 30 -4.00 -24.16 8.98
C PHE A 30 -2.66 -24.75 9.39
N ARG A 31 -1.74 -24.88 8.42
CA ARG A 31 -0.37 -25.32 8.68
C ARG A 31 0.41 -24.31 9.55
N TRP A 32 0.24 -23.02 9.29
CA TRP A 32 0.95 -21.93 9.97
C TRP A 32 0.01 -20.78 10.38
N PRO A 33 -0.89 -21.00 11.36
CA PRO A 33 -1.86 -19.98 11.75
C PRO A 33 -1.18 -18.71 12.29
N GLY A 34 -0.15 -18.86 13.14
CA GLY A 34 0.56 -17.72 13.72
C GLY A 34 1.22 -16.80 12.68
N VAL A 35 1.92 -17.37 11.69
CA VAL A 35 2.55 -16.60 10.61
C VAL A 35 1.51 -15.90 9.76
N THR A 36 0.43 -16.61 9.41
CA THR A 36 -0.66 -16.05 8.61
C THR A 36 -1.32 -14.86 9.30
N LEU A 37 -1.60 -14.96 10.60
CA LEU A 37 -2.17 -13.88 11.41
C LEU A 37 -1.26 -12.66 11.47
N LEU A 38 0.06 -12.85 11.64
CA LEU A 38 1.04 -11.77 11.66
C LEU A 38 1.06 -11.04 10.30
N LEU A 39 1.10 -11.78 9.20
CA LEU A 39 1.11 -11.20 7.85
C LEU A 39 -0.17 -10.42 7.54
N LEU A 40 -1.35 -10.96 7.89
CA LEU A 40 -2.63 -10.26 7.75
C LEU A 40 -2.69 -8.98 8.58
N THR A 41 -2.17 -9.01 9.81
CA THR A 41 -2.17 -7.85 10.71
C THR A 41 -1.28 -6.73 10.15
N LEU A 42 -0.06 -7.07 9.72
CA LEU A 42 0.85 -6.11 9.11
C LEU A 42 0.29 -5.56 7.80
N SER A 43 -0.33 -6.41 6.98
CA SER A 43 -1.06 -5.99 5.77
C SER A 43 -2.13 -4.95 6.10
N ALA A 44 -3.01 -5.23 7.07
CA ALA A 44 -4.08 -4.33 7.46
C ALA A 44 -3.54 -2.97 7.93
N ILE A 45 -2.52 -2.97 8.79
CA ILE A 45 -1.88 -1.74 9.28
C ILE A 45 -1.34 -0.92 8.11
N LEU A 46 -0.56 -1.52 7.22
CA LEU A 46 0.05 -0.82 6.08
C LEU A 46 -0.99 -0.26 5.11
N LEU A 47 -2.06 -1.01 4.83
CA LEU A 47 -3.15 -0.55 3.98
C LEU A 47 -3.88 0.64 4.61
N VAL A 48 -4.17 0.60 5.92
CA VAL A 48 -4.74 1.75 6.64
C VAL A 48 -3.78 2.94 6.62
N THR A 49 -2.50 2.73 6.91
CA THR A 49 -1.48 3.78 6.86
C THR A 49 -1.41 4.43 5.49
N SER A 50 -1.54 3.67 4.40
CA SER A 50 -1.56 4.22 3.04
C SER A 50 -2.71 5.19 2.81
N VAL A 51 -3.90 4.90 3.37
CA VAL A 51 -5.07 5.79 3.30
C VAL A 51 -4.87 7.02 4.15
N GLN A 52 -4.31 6.87 5.35
CA GLN A 52 -4.05 8.00 6.25
C GLN A 52 -3.08 8.99 5.61
N PHE A 53 -1.99 8.52 4.99
CA PHE A 53 -1.11 9.40 4.21
C PHE A 53 -1.87 10.11 3.09
N GLY A 54 -2.76 9.40 2.41
CA GLY A 54 -3.54 9.99 1.33
C GLY A 54 -4.39 11.15 1.81
N ILE A 55 -5.17 10.95 2.87
CA ILE A 55 -6.05 11.98 3.45
C ILE A 55 -5.24 13.14 4.04
N THR A 56 -4.21 12.86 4.83
CA THR A 56 -3.45 13.89 5.55
C THR A 56 -2.73 14.85 4.61
N TYR A 57 -2.19 14.35 3.51
CA TYR A 57 -1.36 15.15 2.60
C TYR A 57 -2.09 15.64 1.36
N GLN A 58 -3.36 15.27 1.16
CA GLN A 58 -4.15 15.77 0.04
C GLN A 58 -4.23 17.30 -0.01
N LYS A 59 -4.18 17.97 1.15
CA LYS A 59 -4.19 19.44 1.25
C LYS A 59 -3.00 20.13 0.57
N TYR A 60 -1.87 19.44 0.39
CA TYR A 60 -0.67 19.98 -0.25
C TYR A 60 -0.68 19.81 -1.78
N TYR A 61 -1.72 19.19 -2.33
CA TYR A 61 -1.88 19.04 -3.77
C TYR A 61 -2.95 19.99 -4.28
N TYR A 62 -2.52 21.14 -4.81
CA TYR A 62 -3.39 22.13 -5.42
C TYR A 62 -2.79 22.64 -6.74
N SER A 63 -3.67 22.98 -7.66
CA SER A 63 -3.36 23.46 -9.01
C SER A 63 -3.23 24.97 -9.06
N LEU A 64 -2.70 25.51 -10.16
CA LEU A 64 -2.66 26.95 -10.40
C LEU A 64 -4.08 27.56 -10.38
N ALA A 65 -5.09 26.81 -10.85
CA ALA A 65 -6.48 27.27 -10.81
C ALA A 65 -7.00 27.41 -9.37
N ASP A 66 -6.56 26.56 -8.44
CA ASP A 66 -6.90 26.67 -7.02
C ASP A 66 -6.25 27.93 -6.42
N VAL A 67 -5.00 28.23 -6.78
CA VAL A 67 -4.32 29.46 -6.37
C VAL A 67 -5.05 30.70 -6.89
N GLN A 68 -5.45 30.71 -8.16
CA GLN A 68 -6.25 31.79 -8.77
C GLN A 68 -7.63 31.97 -8.12
N SER A 69 -8.14 30.97 -7.41
CA SER A 69 -9.38 31.08 -6.65
C SER A 69 -9.19 31.72 -5.26
N TRP A 70 -7.96 31.73 -4.74
CA TRP A 70 -7.64 32.24 -3.40
C TRP A 70 -7.05 33.65 -3.41
N TRP A 71 -6.49 34.08 -4.53
CA TRP A 71 -5.78 35.35 -4.70
C TRP A 71 -6.35 36.13 -5.89
N THR A 72 -6.31 37.47 -5.82
CA THR A 72 -6.64 38.32 -6.98
C THR A 72 -5.47 38.38 -7.97
N ASP A 73 -5.76 38.68 -9.24
CA ASP A 73 -4.73 38.75 -10.29
C ASP A 73 -3.60 39.75 -9.96
N GLU A 74 -3.94 40.89 -9.36
CA GLU A 74 -2.95 41.91 -8.92
C GLU A 74 -2.04 41.39 -7.80
N GLU A 75 -2.59 40.61 -6.84
CA GLU A 75 -1.79 40.02 -5.76
C GLU A 75 -0.88 38.90 -6.27
N ILE A 76 -1.34 38.12 -7.25
CA ILE A 76 -0.53 37.08 -7.91
C ILE A 76 0.65 37.71 -8.65
N GLU A 77 0.41 38.76 -9.43
CA GLU A 77 1.50 39.45 -10.16
C GLU A 77 2.52 40.07 -9.20
N SER A 78 2.06 40.64 -8.09
CA SER A 78 2.93 41.21 -7.06
C SER A 78 3.75 40.16 -6.29
N ASN A 79 3.21 38.94 -6.11
CA ASN A 79 3.79 37.89 -5.26
C ASN A 79 4.17 36.61 -6.01
N GLU A 80 4.25 36.64 -7.34
CA GLU A 80 4.40 35.45 -8.21
C GLU A 80 5.52 34.51 -7.73
N LYS A 81 6.69 35.07 -7.39
CA LYS A 81 7.86 34.30 -6.94
C LYS A 81 7.66 33.64 -5.58
N VAL A 82 6.89 34.28 -4.68
CA VAL A 82 6.60 33.75 -3.35
C VAL A 82 5.61 32.60 -3.49
N ILE A 83 4.52 32.83 -4.23
CA ILE A 83 3.49 31.82 -4.50
C ILE A 83 4.08 30.60 -5.22
N ALA A 84 4.91 30.81 -6.25
CA ALA A 84 5.57 29.72 -6.97
C ALA A 84 6.52 28.90 -6.07
N ARG A 85 7.18 29.56 -5.11
CA ARG A 85 8.06 28.87 -4.15
C ARG A 85 7.25 28.07 -3.13
N GLU A 86 6.20 28.65 -2.56
CA GLU A 86 5.32 27.96 -1.63
C GLU A 86 4.67 26.73 -2.29
N GLN A 87 4.20 26.88 -3.53
CA GLN A 87 3.65 25.75 -4.29
C GLN A 87 4.71 24.66 -4.57
N ALA A 88 5.95 25.04 -4.84
CA ALA A 88 7.04 24.07 -5.03
C ALA A 88 7.37 23.32 -3.73
N ASP A 89 7.40 24.01 -2.60
CA ASP A 89 7.67 23.43 -1.28
C ASP A 89 6.53 22.50 -0.84
N ASP A 90 5.28 22.92 -1.01
CA ASP A 90 4.09 22.10 -0.74
C ASP A 90 4.03 20.87 -1.64
N PHE A 91 4.32 21.03 -2.94
CA PHE A 91 4.37 19.91 -3.86
C PHE A 91 5.48 18.92 -3.50
N ALA A 92 6.63 19.40 -3.04
CA ALA A 92 7.71 18.54 -2.58
C ALA A 92 7.29 17.74 -1.33
N GLU A 93 6.56 18.35 -0.40
CA GLU A 93 6.05 17.67 0.80
C GLU A 93 4.97 16.65 0.46
N TRP A 94 4.01 17.03 -0.40
CA TRP A 94 3.02 16.11 -0.96
C TRP A 94 3.69 14.89 -1.61
N ARG A 95 4.73 15.11 -2.42
CA ARG A 95 5.43 14.05 -3.16
C ARG A 95 6.08 13.04 -2.22
N LYS A 96 6.70 13.47 -1.12
CA LYS A 96 7.27 12.55 -0.11
C LYS A 96 6.18 11.69 0.51
N ALA A 97 5.08 12.31 0.90
CA ALA A 97 3.97 11.59 1.52
C ALA A 97 3.24 10.65 0.55
N ALA A 98 3.03 11.08 -0.69
CA ALA A 98 2.45 10.24 -1.75
C ALA A 98 3.32 9.00 -1.99
N TRP A 99 4.64 9.14 -1.93
CA TRP A 99 5.55 8.01 -2.02
C TRP A 99 5.42 7.07 -0.82
N GLY A 100 5.37 7.62 0.41
CA GLY A 100 5.09 6.83 1.62
C GLY A 100 3.78 6.05 1.52
N ALA A 101 2.72 6.69 1.03
CA ALA A 101 1.41 6.06 0.79
C ALA A 101 1.52 4.89 -0.20
N MET A 102 2.19 5.10 -1.34
CA MET A 102 2.39 4.06 -2.35
C MET A 102 3.23 2.89 -1.82
N ALA A 103 4.29 3.18 -1.07
CA ALA A 103 5.13 2.16 -0.46
C ALA A 103 4.32 1.30 0.53
N CYS A 104 3.56 1.93 1.43
CA CYS A 104 2.68 1.23 2.38
C CYS A 104 1.63 0.38 1.65
N TYR A 105 0.98 0.91 0.62
CA TYR A 105 -0.02 0.18 -0.16
C TYR A 105 0.57 -1.08 -0.82
N ASN A 106 1.71 -0.94 -1.50
CA ASN A 106 2.36 -2.05 -2.20
C ASN A 106 2.86 -3.13 -1.22
N MET A 107 3.46 -2.71 -0.11
CA MET A 107 3.88 -3.65 0.94
C MET A 107 2.67 -4.36 1.58
N GLY A 108 1.57 -3.63 1.81
CA GLY A 108 0.33 -4.20 2.35
C GLY A 108 -0.23 -5.30 1.46
N ILE A 109 -0.38 -5.04 0.15
CA ILE A 109 -0.83 -6.06 -0.82
C ILE A 109 0.11 -7.26 -0.89
N THR A 110 1.42 -7.01 -0.83
CA THR A 110 2.42 -8.09 -0.85
C THR A 110 2.28 -8.99 0.36
N LEU A 111 2.15 -8.41 1.56
CA LEU A 111 1.95 -9.17 2.80
C LEU A 111 0.60 -9.89 2.79
N LEU A 112 -0.43 -9.29 2.20
CA LEU A 112 -1.72 -9.95 1.99
C LEU A 112 -1.57 -11.20 1.11
N ALA A 113 -0.91 -11.08 -0.04
CA ALA A 113 -0.66 -12.21 -0.93
C ALA A 113 0.18 -13.31 -0.26
N ALA A 114 1.21 -12.93 0.50
CA ALA A 114 2.01 -13.86 1.29
C ALA A 114 1.16 -14.57 2.36
N SER A 115 0.24 -13.87 3.03
CA SER A 115 -0.66 -14.47 4.02
C SER A 115 -1.61 -15.50 3.39
N LEU A 116 -2.08 -15.25 2.16
CA LEU A 116 -2.89 -16.22 1.41
C LEU A 116 -2.05 -17.44 1.00
N ALA A 117 -0.78 -17.24 0.66
CA ALA A 117 0.13 -18.36 0.40
C ALA A 117 0.34 -19.21 1.67
N THR A 118 0.53 -18.60 2.84
CA THR A 118 0.71 -19.35 4.09
C THR A 118 -0.56 -20.03 4.57
N SER A 119 -1.73 -19.46 4.26
CA SER A 119 -3.02 -20.05 4.63
C SER A 119 -3.40 -21.26 3.77
N LEU A 120 -2.97 -21.28 2.50
CA LEU A 120 -3.22 -22.38 1.56
C LEU A 120 -2.24 -23.54 1.68
N ALA A 121 -1.15 -23.39 2.44
CA ALA A 121 -0.16 -24.44 2.61
C ALA A 121 -0.80 -25.70 3.22
N PRO A 122 -0.72 -26.87 2.55
CA PRO A 122 -1.38 -28.09 3.01
C PRO A 122 -0.78 -28.59 4.32
N LEU A 123 -1.62 -29.20 5.17
CA LEU A 123 -1.15 -29.80 6.41
C LEU A 123 -0.26 -31.02 6.11
N PRO A 124 0.70 -31.35 7.00
CA PRO A 124 1.43 -32.61 6.88
C PRO A 124 0.46 -33.80 6.91
N GLY A 125 0.52 -34.68 5.90
CA GLY A 125 -0.35 -35.84 5.79
C GLY A 125 -1.74 -35.57 5.17
N ASP A 126 -1.91 -34.43 4.50
CA ASP A 126 -3.12 -34.12 3.73
C ASP A 126 -3.13 -34.89 2.39
N ASP A 127 -3.66 -36.11 2.40
CA ASP A 127 -3.83 -36.98 1.20
C ASP A 127 -4.99 -36.52 0.28
N SER A 128 -5.47 -35.28 0.41
CA SER A 128 -6.52 -34.79 -0.47
C SER A 128 -6.02 -34.70 -1.92
N ALA A 129 -6.89 -35.05 -2.87
CA ALA A 129 -6.61 -34.89 -4.31
C ALA A 129 -6.27 -33.44 -4.72
N LEU A 130 -6.43 -32.48 -3.81
CA LEU A 130 -6.17 -31.05 -3.98
C LEU A 130 -4.78 -30.62 -3.47
N GLU A 131 -3.99 -31.50 -2.88
CA GLU A 131 -2.67 -31.15 -2.31
C GLU A 131 -1.74 -30.49 -3.35
N SER A 132 -1.66 -31.07 -4.55
CA SER A 132 -0.86 -30.53 -5.66
C SER A 132 -1.35 -29.16 -6.13
N LEU A 133 -2.67 -28.93 -6.13
CA LEU A 133 -3.27 -27.66 -6.49
C LEU A 133 -2.97 -26.59 -5.43
N LYS A 134 -3.06 -26.94 -4.14
CA LYS A 134 -2.71 -26.04 -3.02
C LYS A 134 -1.27 -25.56 -3.14
N TRP A 135 -0.31 -26.46 -3.38
CA TRP A 135 1.08 -26.09 -3.61
C TRP A 135 1.28 -25.19 -4.83
N THR A 136 0.51 -25.42 -5.90
CA THR A 136 0.55 -24.55 -7.09
C THR A 136 0.07 -23.13 -6.75
N CYS A 137 -1.03 -23.00 -6.01
CA CYS A 137 -1.50 -21.70 -5.55
C CYS A 137 -0.48 -21.00 -4.63
N VAL A 138 0.14 -21.74 -3.71
CA VAL A 138 1.21 -21.23 -2.83
C VAL A 138 2.38 -20.72 -3.66
N ALA A 139 2.82 -21.47 -4.67
CA ALA A 139 3.93 -21.08 -5.54
C ALA A 139 3.60 -19.80 -6.33
N ILE A 140 2.40 -19.70 -6.92
CA ILE A 140 1.97 -18.52 -7.68
C ILE A 140 1.91 -17.28 -6.77
N LEU A 141 1.28 -17.40 -5.60
CA LEU A 141 1.17 -16.28 -4.64
C LEU A 141 2.53 -15.87 -4.08
N GLY A 142 3.40 -16.85 -3.80
CA GLY A 142 4.78 -16.60 -3.38
C GLY A 142 5.59 -15.86 -4.44
N GLN A 143 5.50 -16.28 -5.71
CA GLN A 143 6.15 -15.60 -6.82
C GLN A 143 5.62 -14.19 -7.03
N ALA A 144 4.30 -13.99 -7.03
CA ALA A 144 3.69 -12.68 -7.16
C ALA A 144 4.17 -11.72 -6.06
N SER A 145 4.26 -12.23 -4.81
CA SER A 145 4.76 -11.45 -3.67
C SER A 145 6.22 -11.05 -3.85
N LEU A 146 7.09 -11.98 -4.26
CA LEU A 146 8.52 -11.70 -4.51
C LEU A 146 8.70 -10.64 -5.61
N ILE A 147 7.96 -10.77 -6.71
CA ILE A 147 7.98 -9.80 -7.82
C ILE A 147 7.57 -8.41 -7.30
N ALA A 148 6.48 -8.33 -6.53
CA ALA A 148 5.99 -7.07 -5.97
C ALA A 148 7.02 -6.40 -5.05
N VAL A 149 7.74 -7.17 -4.22
CA VAL A 149 8.85 -6.65 -3.38
C VAL A 149 9.96 -6.08 -4.26
N ILE A 150 10.42 -6.84 -5.27
CA ILE A 150 11.53 -6.41 -6.14
C ILE A 150 11.18 -5.12 -6.88
N PHE A 151 9.97 -5.03 -7.45
CA PHE A 151 9.49 -3.82 -8.10
C PHE A 151 9.35 -2.65 -7.12
N GLY A 152 8.84 -2.90 -5.91
CA GLY A 152 8.76 -1.89 -4.85
C GLY A 152 10.12 -1.33 -4.46
N VAL A 153 11.10 -2.20 -4.19
CA VAL A 153 12.47 -1.82 -3.78
C VAL A 153 13.22 -1.11 -4.92
N SER A 154 13.12 -1.61 -6.15
CA SER A 154 13.79 -0.98 -7.30
C SER A 154 13.23 0.41 -7.61
N THR A 155 11.91 0.60 -7.45
CA THR A 155 11.26 1.90 -7.62
C THR A 155 11.67 2.86 -6.51
N ALA A 156 11.69 2.39 -5.25
CA ALA A 156 12.20 3.13 -4.11
C ALA A 156 13.65 3.61 -4.32
N TYR A 157 14.52 2.72 -4.78
CA TYR A 157 15.93 3.00 -5.01
C TYR A 157 16.15 4.04 -6.11
N LYS A 158 15.48 3.89 -7.26
CA LYS A 158 15.58 4.84 -8.38
C LYS A 158 15.15 6.25 -7.98
N ILE A 159 14.07 6.36 -7.20
CA ILE A 159 13.51 7.65 -6.79
C ILE A 159 14.39 8.32 -5.73
N HIS A 160 14.88 7.58 -4.74
CA HIS A 160 15.82 8.14 -3.75
C HIS A 160 17.10 8.67 -4.41
N ARG A 161 17.55 8.05 -5.50
CA ARG A 161 18.68 8.56 -6.28
C ARG A 161 18.38 9.90 -6.96
N VAL A 162 17.22 10.02 -7.62
CA VAL A 162 16.80 11.25 -8.31
C VAL A 162 16.55 12.42 -7.35
N ILE A 163 16.16 12.17 -6.10
CA ILE A 163 15.96 13.22 -5.09
C ILE A 163 17.29 13.76 -4.53
N ARG A 164 18.40 13.01 -4.67
CA ARG A 164 19.74 13.43 -4.20
C ARG A 164 20.57 14.17 -5.26
N GLU A 165 20.19 14.07 -6.53
CA GLU A 165 20.81 14.76 -7.66
C GLU A 165 20.10 16.11 -7.91
#